data_AF-M0DFF4-F1
#
_entry.id   AF-M0DFF4-F1
#
_cell.length_a   1.000
_cell.length_b   1.000
_cell.length_c   1.000
_cell.angle_alpha   90.00
_cell.angle_beta   90.00
_cell.angle_gamma   90.00
#
_symmetry.space_group_name_H-M   'P 1'
#
loop_
_entity.id
_entity.type
_entity.pdbx_description
1 polymer ?
#
loop_
_entity_poly.entity_id
_entity_poly.type
_entity_poly.pdbx_seq_one_letter_code
_entity_poly.pdbx_strand_id
1 'polypeptide(L)'
;MRRRALLSASALSVAGLAGLSGCLGDVRQRVSGDIHANHATAAMHSAEAPWLRGGLSADADRTFHAELFTEAPPDDAELFTADYPRKPRTFDNDVRNDDYSTGFSLLAEAKMPREEAYTILPGGYGEEGWEGWNSVSLPLGRRPYEDGAGLPDDLRDADELVCTMLARYEADAAPSRATVTVYGKEGDAVVREATAKPRFRS
;
A
#
# COMPACT_ATOMS: atom_id res chain seq x y z
N MET A 1 63.19 -31.26 35.06
CA MET A 1 62.87 -30.12 34.17
C MET A 1 62.53 -30.71 32.80
N ARG A 2 61.44 -30.45 32.07
CA ARG A 2 60.22 -29.62 32.17
C ARG A 2 59.10 -30.42 31.46
N ARG A 3 57.88 -30.34 31.99
CA ARG A 3 56.66 -30.95 31.43
C ARG A 3 55.90 -29.94 30.56
N ARG A 4 55.12 -30.49 29.62
CA ARG A 4 53.89 -29.99 28.95
C ARG A 4 54.03 -29.11 27.70
N ALA A 5 53.47 -29.67 26.61
CA ALA A 5 52.95 -28.97 25.44
C ALA A 5 51.66 -28.19 25.80
N LEU A 6 51.41 -27.09 25.08
CA LEU A 6 50.14 -26.37 25.06
C LEU A 6 49.60 -26.25 23.63
N LEU A 7 48.27 -26.30 23.59
CA LEU A 7 47.32 -26.41 22.50
C LEU A 7 47.15 -25.15 21.63
N SER A 8 46.83 -25.42 20.36
CA SER A 8 45.67 -24.94 19.58
C SER A 8 45.30 -23.45 19.42
N ALA A 9 45.01 -23.16 18.15
CA ALA A 9 43.83 -22.47 17.62
C ALA A 9 43.70 -20.95 17.75
N SER A 10 43.64 -20.27 16.60
CA SER A 10 42.50 -19.44 16.21
C SER A 10 42.45 -19.36 14.68
N ALA A 11 41.56 -20.14 14.09
CA ALA A 11 41.15 -20.00 12.70
C ALA A 11 39.87 -19.14 12.65
N LEU A 12 39.70 -18.44 11.52
CA LEU A 12 38.42 -18.15 10.85
C LEU A 12 37.36 -17.37 11.64
N SER A 13 37.02 -16.16 11.17
CA SER A 13 35.68 -15.86 10.61
C SER A 13 35.50 -14.36 10.30
N VAL A 14 35.80 -13.95 9.06
CA VAL A 14 35.36 -12.65 8.49
C VAL A 14 34.45 -12.85 7.26
N ALA A 15 34.05 -14.09 6.96
CA ALA A 15 33.27 -14.44 5.76
C ALA A 15 31.83 -14.94 6.05
N GLY A 16 31.22 -14.53 7.17
CA GLY A 16 29.95 -15.10 7.66
C GLY A 16 28.69 -14.25 7.52
N LEU A 17 28.78 -12.96 7.16
CA LEU A 17 27.64 -12.03 7.30
C LEU A 17 26.96 -11.61 5.98
N ALA A 18 27.51 -11.98 4.82
CA ALA A 18 26.90 -11.64 3.53
C ALA A 18 26.03 -12.77 2.91
N GLY A 19 26.07 -13.98 3.45
CA GLY A 19 25.40 -15.16 2.88
C GLY A 19 24.07 -15.57 3.52
N LEU A 20 23.66 -14.94 4.63
CA LEU A 20 22.46 -15.33 5.38
C LEU A 20 21.19 -14.59 4.97
N SER A 21 21.30 -13.47 4.24
CA SER A 21 20.12 -12.73 3.77
C SER A 21 19.35 -13.48 2.68
N GLY A 22 20.05 -14.19 1.78
CA GLY A 22 19.43 -14.97 0.70
C GLY A 22 18.73 -16.25 1.18
N CYS A 23 19.36 -17.00 2.09
CA CYS A 23 18.77 -18.25 2.58
C CYS A 23 17.60 -18.02 3.56
N LEU A 24 17.63 -16.93 4.34
CA LEU A 24 16.46 -16.55 5.13
C LEU A 24 15.34 -16.18 4.16
N GLY A 25 15.63 -15.31 3.18
CA GLY A 25 14.79 -14.89 2.04
C GLY A 25 13.78 -15.93 1.56
N ASP A 26 14.35 -17.00 0.99
CA ASP A 26 13.59 -18.12 0.41
C ASP A 26 12.82 -18.95 1.44
N VAL A 27 13.33 -19.04 2.68
CA VAL A 27 12.67 -19.83 3.73
C VAL A 27 11.41 -19.12 4.21
N ARG A 28 11.38 -17.79 4.32
CA ARG A 28 10.15 -17.09 4.71
C ARG A 28 9.18 -16.90 3.56
N GLN A 29 9.61 -16.72 2.31
CA GLN A 29 8.67 -16.72 1.19
C GLN A 29 7.83 -18.02 1.13
N ARG A 30 8.38 -19.14 1.61
CA ARG A 30 7.65 -20.40 1.82
C ARG A 30 6.78 -20.47 3.08
N VAL A 31 6.89 -19.52 4.00
CA VAL A 31 6.27 -19.53 5.35
C VAL A 31 5.30 -18.37 5.59
N SER A 32 5.44 -17.23 4.90
CA SER A 32 4.62 -16.04 5.13
C SER A 32 3.21 -16.10 4.53
N GLY A 33 2.82 -17.24 3.96
CA GLY A 33 1.47 -17.46 3.42
C GLY A 33 1.20 -16.65 2.16
N ASP A 34 -0.01 -16.83 1.61
CA ASP A 34 -0.48 -16.11 0.43
C ASP A 34 -1.05 -14.73 0.84
N ILE A 35 -1.04 -13.78 -0.09
CA ILE A 35 -1.70 -12.48 0.05
C ILE A 35 -2.74 -12.36 -1.04
N HIS A 36 -3.98 -12.04 -0.67
CA HIS A 36 -5.05 -11.90 -1.63
C HIS A 36 -5.87 -10.64 -1.35
N ALA A 37 -6.13 -9.86 -2.41
CA ALA A 37 -7.10 -8.79 -2.35
C ALA A 37 -8.50 -9.40 -2.14
N ASN A 38 -9.15 -9.10 -1.02
CA ASN A 38 -10.51 -9.56 -0.72
C ASN A 38 -11.54 -8.64 -1.39
N HIS A 39 -11.45 -7.34 -1.11
CA HIS A 39 -12.32 -6.34 -1.73
C HIS A 39 -11.61 -4.97 -1.80
N ALA A 40 -12.06 -4.14 -2.74
CA ALA A 40 -11.58 -2.78 -2.88
C ALA A 40 -12.72 -1.85 -3.31
N THR A 41 -12.69 -0.63 -2.79
CA THR A 41 -13.59 0.46 -3.15
C THR A 41 -12.73 1.63 -3.61
N ALA A 42 -13.16 2.30 -4.67
CA ALA A 42 -12.52 3.53 -5.14
C ALA A 42 -13.58 4.62 -5.36
N ALA A 43 -13.19 5.86 -5.10
CA ALA A 43 -14.00 7.05 -5.32
C ALA A 43 -13.12 8.16 -5.88
N MET A 44 -13.74 9.05 -6.66
CA MET A 44 -13.05 10.18 -7.27
C MET A 44 -13.63 11.49 -6.77
N HIS A 45 -12.78 12.48 -6.57
CA HIS A 45 -13.15 13.81 -6.12
C HIS A 45 -12.23 14.88 -6.71
N SER A 46 -12.64 16.13 -6.60
CA SER A 46 -11.78 17.27 -6.95
C SER A 46 -10.52 17.27 -6.07
N ALA A 47 -9.37 17.59 -6.65
CA ALA A 47 -8.15 17.80 -5.88
C ALA A 47 -8.27 18.95 -4.87
N GLU A 48 -9.20 19.90 -5.09
CA GLU A 48 -9.49 20.99 -4.17
C GLU A 48 -10.34 20.57 -2.94
N ALA A 49 -10.90 19.37 -2.95
CA ALA A 49 -11.69 18.84 -1.83
C ALA A 49 -10.82 17.89 -0.99
N PRO A 50 -10.24 18.35 0.13
CA PRO A 50 -9.25 17.56 0.85
C PRO A 50 -9.89 16.48 1.71
N TRP A 51 -10.17 15.30 1.17
CA TRP A 51 -10.83 14.23 1.92
C TRP A 51 -9.96 13.65 3.06
N LEU A 52 -8.66 13.51 2.82
CA LEU A 52 -7.73 12.86 3.75
C LEU A 52 -6.72 13.83 4.35
N ARG A 53 -6.45 13.69 5.64
CA ARG A 53 -5.36 14.40 6.31
C ARG A 53 -4.03 13.83 5.85
N GLY A 54 -3.19 14.70 5.27
CA GLY A 54 -1.90 14.30 4.68
C GLY A 54 -2.01 13.65 3.29
N GLY A 55 -3.22 13.65 2.70
CA GLY A 55 -3.47 13.14 1.37
C GLY A 55 -3.09 14.11 0.24
N LEU A 56 -3.39 13.73 -1.00
CA LEU A 56 -2.92 14.46 -2.19
C LEU A 56 -3.54 15.84 -2.38
N SER A 57 -4.75 16.07 -1.86
CA SER A 57 -5.36 17.40 -1.87
C SER A 57 -4.65 18.42 -0.97
N ALA A 58 -3.77 17.98 -0.08
CA ALA A 58 -2.98 18.86 0.79
C ALA A 58 -1.60 19.21 0.20
N ASP A 59 -1.21 18.60 -0.92
CA ASP A 59 0.11 18.74 -1.53
C ASP A 59 0.00 18.89 -3.06
N ALA A 60 0.32 20.09 -3.54
CA ALA A 60 0.23 20.43 -4.96
C ALA A 60 1.23 19.64 -5.83
N ASP A 61 2.41 19.31 -5.32
CA ASP A 61 3.49 18.70 -6.11
C ASP A 61 3.40 17.16 -6.10
N ARG A 62 2.67 16.59 -5.14
CA ARG A 62 2.53 15.14 -4.99
C ARG A 62 1.41 14.60 -5.87
N THR A 63 1.71 13.54 -6.64
CA THR A 63 0.73 12.90 -7.53
C THR A 63 0.34 11.47 -7.13
N PHE A 64 0.99 10.91 -6.12
CA PHE A 64 0.69 9.58 -5.60
C PHE A 64 0.97 9.50 -4.09
N HIS A 65 0.02 8.93 -3.35
CA HIS A 65 0.11 8.70 -1.92
C HIS A 65 -0.40 7.30 -1.61
N ALA A 66 0.25 6.62 -0.68
CA ALA A 66 -0.17 5.32 -0.21
C ALA A 66 0.20 5.13 1.25
N GLU A 67 -0.68 4.52 2.02
CA GLU A 67 -0.50 4.24 3.44
C GLU A 67 -1.17 2.93 3.84
N LEU A 68 -0.61 2.28 4.87
CA LEU A 68 -1.11 1.00 5.37
C LEU A 68 -1.89 1.19 6.67
N PHE A 69 -2.95 0.40 6.80
CA PHE A 69 -3.67 0.19 8.04
C PHE A 69 -3.48 -1.27 8.45
N THR A 70 -2.70 -1.48 9.50
CA THR A 70 -2.47 -2.79 10.12
C THR A 70 -3.24 -2.96 11.42
N GLU A 71 -3.92 -1.89 11.84
CA GLU A 71 -4.80 -1.79 12.99
C GLU A 71 -5.83 -0.71 12.66
N ALA A 72 -6.97 -0.72 13.36
CA ALA A 72 -7.97 0.31 13.18
C ALA A 72 -7.43 1.67 13.66
N PRO A 73 -7.74 2.77 12.96
CA PRO A 73 -7.43 4.12 13.44
C PRO A 73 -8.07 4.35 14.82
N PRO A 74 -7.39 5.06 15.72
CA PRO A 74 -7.95 5.38 17.04
C PRO A 74 -9.16 6.32 16.95
N ASP A 75 -9.19 7.20 15.94
CA ASP A 75 -10.30 8.10 15.64
C ASP A 75 -10.34 8.42 14.13
N ASP A 76 -11.54 8.39 13.53
CA ASP A 76 -11.80 8.76 12.14
C ASP A 76 -11.35 10.20 11.84
N ALA A 77 -11.44 11.08 12.84
CA ALA A 77 -11.02 12.48 12.72
C ALA A 77 -9.50 12.64 12.50
N GLU A 78 -8.69 11.61 12.79
CA GLU A 78 -7.25 11.60 12.49
C GLU A 78 -6.95 11.23 11.02
N LEU A 79 -7.91 10.62 10.32
CA LEU A 79 -7.78 10.21 8.93
C LEU A 79 -8.50 11.16 7.97
N PHE A 80 -9.78 11.42 8.23
CA PHE A 80 -10.65 12.19 7.35
C PHE A 80 -10.78 13.65 7.80
N THR A 81 -10.88 14.56 6.85
CA THR A 81 -11.20 15.96 7.12
C THR A 81 -12.73 16.17 7.24
N ALA A 82 -13.15 17.42 7.35
CA ALA A 82 -14.55 17.80 7.30
C ALA A 82 -15.17 17.73 5.89
N ASP A 83 -14.34 17.79 4.83
CA ASP A 83 -14.78 17.75 3.43
C ASP A 83 -15.08 16.33 2.93
N TYR A 84 -14.69 15.32 3.71
CA TYR A 84 -15.00 13.93 3.41
C TYR A 84 -16.52 13.66 3.52
N PRO A 85 -17.17 13.13 2.47
CA PRO A 85 -18.61 12.88 2.49
C PRO A 85 -18.95 11.64 3.33
N ARG A 86 -19.18 11.83 4.62
CA ARG A 86 -19.61 10.78 5.55
C ARG A 86 -20.98 10.23 5.15
N LYS A 87 -21.04 9.06 4.53
CA LYS A 87 -22.29 8.35 4.16
C LYS A 87 -22.23 6.92 4.69
N PRO A 88 -23.37 6.22 4.85
CA PRO A 88 -23.33 4.78 5.15
C PRO A 88 -22.57 4.03 4.04
N ARG A 89 -21.62 3.15 4.40
CA ARG A 89 -20.74 2.37 3.49
C ARG A 89 -19.69 3.21 2.75
N THR A 90 -19.01 4.08 3.46
CA THR A 90 -17.85 4.84 2.97
C THR A 90 -16.55 4.35 3.62
N PHE A 91 -15.40 4.77 3.08
CA PHE A 91 -14.06 4.35 3.53
C PHE A 91 -13.84 4.43 5.04
N ASP A 92 -14.41 5.42 5.73
CA ASP A 92 -14.36 5.55 7.19
C ASP A 92 -14.93 4.34 7.91
N ASN A 93 -16.10 3.87 7.48
CA ASN A 93 -16.72 2.69 8.05
C ASN A 93 -15.92 1.42 7.73
N ASP A 94 -15.34 1.33 6.54
CA ASP A 94 -14.57 0.17 6.12
C ASP A 94 -13.25 0.07 6.90
N VAL A 95 -12.49 1.17 7.02
CA VAL A 95 -11.25 1.20 7.81
C VAL A 95 -11.49 0.96 9.30
N ARG A 96 -12.57 1.52 9.88
CA ARG A 96 -12.81 1.39 11.33
C ARG A 96 -13.28 0.00 11.76
N ASN A 97 -14.08 -0.67 10.92
CA ASN A 97 -14.74 -1.93 11.29
C ASN A 97 -14.12 -3.16 10.63
N ASP A 98 -12.98 -3.01 9.95
CA ASP A 98 -12.26 -4.15 9.37
C ASP A 98 -11.71 -5.08 10.48
N ASP A 99 -11.54 -6.35 10.15
CA ASP A 99 -10.92 -7.33 11.03
C ASP A 99 -9.41 -7.41 10.78
N TYR A 100 -8.62 -6.54 11.42
CA TYR A 100 -7.16 -6.52 11.25
C TYR A 100 -6.42 -7.77 11.80
N SER A 101 -7.11 -8.71 12.44
CA SER A 101 -6.47 -9.95 12.90
C SER A 101 -6.13 -10.92 11.76
N THR A 102 -6.75 -10.75 10.60
CA THR A 102 -6.62 -11.62 9.42
C THR A 102 -6.08 -10.85 8.19
N GLY A 103 -5.40 -9.72 8.42
CA GLY A 103 -4.62 -9.02 7.40
C GLY A 103 -4.65 -7.50 7.58
N PHE A 104 -4.69 -6.76 6.47
CA PHE A 104 -4.46 -5.30 6.49
C PHE A 104 -5.20 -4.58 5.36
N SER A 105 -5.36 -3.27 5.49
CA SER A 105 -5.94 -2.41 4.45
C SER A 105 -4.87 -1.48 3.85
N LEU A 106 -4.95 -1.24 2.56
CA LEU A 106 -4.16 -0.26 1.82
C LEU A 106 -5.08 0.90 1.43
N LEU A 107 -4.72 2.11 1.81
CA LEU A 107 -5.26 3.32 1.21
C LEU A 107 -4.26 3.85 0.19
N ALA A 108 -4.72 4.13 -1.01
CA ALA A 108 -3.91 4.76 -2.05
C ALA A 108 -4.69 5.89 -2.71
N GLU A 109 -4.01 7.00 -2.97
CA GLU A 109 -4.52 8.11 -3.75
C GLU A 109 -3.64 8.29 -4.99
N ALA A 110 -4.27 8.55 -6.13
CA ALA A 110 -3.62 9.07 -7.32
C ALA A 110 -4.24 10.39 -7.71
N LYS A 111 -3.43 11.40 -8.02
CA LYS A 111 -3.86 12.70 -8.57
C LYS A 111 -3.54 12.78 -10.05
N MET A 112 -4.47 13.28 -10.85
CA MET A 112 -4.38 13.37 -12.30
C MET A 112 -5.14 14.58 -12.84
N PRO A 113 -4.78 15.05 -14.05
CA PRO A 113 -5.65 15.95 -14.81
C PRO A 113 -7.00 15.30 -15.07
N ARG A 114 -8.07 16.10 -15.10
CA ARG A 114 -9.44 15.61 -15.31
C ARG A 114 -9.60 14.83 -16.62
N GLU A 115 -8.98 15.29 -17.69
CA GLU A 115 -8.98 14.63 -19.01
C GLU A 115 -8.34 13.24 -19.01
N GLU A 116 -7.53 12.92 -18.00
CA GLU A 116 -6.88 11.62 -17.83
C GLU A 116 -7.55 10.77 -16.74
N ALA A 117 -8.79 11.09 -16.33
CA ALA A 117 -9.46 10.43 -15.22
C ALA A 117 -9.39 8.89 -15.27
N TYR A 118 -8.85 8.28 -14.21
CA TYR A 118 -8.78 6.84 -14.03
C TYR A 118 -9.02 6.45 -12.56
N THR A 119 -9.42 5.20 -12.37
CA THR A 119 -9.40 4.55 -11.05
C THR A 119 -8.16 3.68 -10.90
N ILE A 120 -7.68 3.56 -9.67
CA ILE A 120 -6.68 2.55 -9.27
C ILE A 120 -7.38 1.47 -8.46
N LEU A 121 -7.18 0.21 -8.81
CA LEU A 121 -7.76 -0.94 -8.12
C LEU A 121 -6.75 -2.09 -8.07
N PRO A 122 -6.84 -3.01 -7.09
CA PRO A 122 -6.07 -4.24 -7.11
C PRO A 122 -6.38 -5.09 -8.34
N GLY A 123 -5.38 -5.87 -8.75
CA GLY A 123 -5.47 -6.77 -9.89
C GLY A 123 -5.33 -6.08 -11.25
N GLY A 124 -5.10 -6.90 -12.27
CA GLY A 124 -4.86 -6.50 -13.66
C GLY A 124 -3.44 -6.82 -14.12
N TYR A 125 -2.43 -6.56 -13.27
CA TYR A 125 -1.01 -6.75 -13.60
C TYR A 125 -0.19 -7.01 -12.33
N GLY A 126 0.84 -7.86 -12.41
CA GLY A 126 1.62 -8.29 -11.24
C GLY A 126 0.83 -9.24 -10.32
N GLU A 127 1.52 -9.85 -9.37
CA GLU A 127 0.91 -10.65 -8.31
C GLU A 127 1.22 -10.00 -6.97
N GLU A 128 0.22 -9.92 -6.08
CA GLU A 128 0.45 -9.60 -4.69
C GLU A 128 1.38 -10.64 -4.06
N GLY A 129 2.32 -10.20 -3.22
CA GLY A 129 3.20 -11.16 -2.58
C GLY A 129 4.17 -10.57 -1.59
N TRP A 130 4.79 -11.44 -0.81
CA TRP A 130 5.84 -11.06 0.13
C TRP A 130 7.16 -10.78 -0.59
N GLU A 131 7.74 -9.61 -0.35
CA GLU A 131 9.09 -9.22 -0.81
C GLU A 131 10.15 -9.43 0.29
N GLY A 132 9.75 -10.02 1.43
CA GLY A 132 10.63 -10.26 2.58
C GLY A 132 9.84 -10.50 3.88
N TRP A 133 10.45 -10.21 5.03
CA TRP A 133 9.91 -10.58 6.35
C TRP A 133 8.68 -9.79 6.73
N ASN A 134 8.58 -8.57 6.26
CA ASN A 134 7.61 -7.60 6.77
C ASN A 134 7.23 -6.60 5.68
N SER A 135 7.37 -7.04 4.42
CA SER A 135 7.31 -6.20 3.22
C SER A 135 6.53 -6.94 2.15
N VAL A 136 5.60 -6.24 1.51
CA VAL A 136 4.72 -6.83 0.50
C VAL A 136 4.73 -6.00 -0.77
N SER A 137 4.60 -6.64 -1.91
CA SER A 137 4.33 -6.03 -3.20
C SER A 137 2.82 -5.99 -3.41
N LEU A 138 2.28 -4.82 -3.69
CA LEU A 138 0.85 -4.61 -3.93
C LEU A 138 0.67 -3.92 -5.28
N PRO A 139 0.54 -4.68 -6.37
CA PRO A 139 0.35 -4.10 -7.68
C PRO A 139 -1.10 -3.62 -7.86
N LEU A 140 -1.26 -2.43 -8.45
CA LEU A 140 -2.54 -1.81 -8.77
C LEU A 140 -2.63 -1.56 -10.28
N GLY A 141 -3.80 -1.78 -10.86
CA GLY A 141 -4.07 -1.48 -12.26
C GLY A 141 -4.85 -0.16 -12.41
N ARG A 142 -4.46 0.65 -13.40
CA ARG A 142 -5.32 1.75 -13.87
C ARG A 142 -6.48 1.20 -14.67
N ARG A 143 -7.69 1.61 -14.33
CA ARG A 143 -8.87 1.41 -15.16
C ARG A 143 -9.39 2.79 -15.58
N PRO A 144 -9.55 3.04 -16.89
CA PRO A 144 -10.19 4.27 -17.35
C PRO A 144 -11.48 4.52 -16.58
N TYR A 145 -11.77 5.78 -16.24
CA TYR A 145 -13.07 6.13 -15.71
C TYR A 145 -14.09 6.13 -16.86
N GLU A 146 -14.34 4.94 -17.41
CA GLU A 146 -15.31 4.67 -18.45
C GLU A 146 -16.56 4.10 -17.78
N ASP A 147 -17.36 4.98 -17.19
CA ASP A 147 -18.78 4.67 -17.02
C ASP A 147 -19.53 5.53 -18.02
N GLY A 148 -20.42 4.93 -18.82
CA GLY A 148 -21.07 5.53 -20.00
C GLY A 148 -21.91 6.81 -19.76
N ALA A 149 -21.83 7.42 -18.57
CA ALA A 149 -22.42 8.69 -18.18
C ALA A 149 -21.41 9.87 -18.12
N GLY A 150 -20.10 9.61 -18.25
CA GLY A 150 -19.06 10.62 -18.05
C GLY A 150 -18.87 11.00 -16.57
N LEU A 151 -17.95 11.93 -16.30
CA LEU A 151 -17.73 12.44 -14.94
C LEU A 151 -19.03 13.05 -14.37
N PRO A 152 -19.31 12.83 -13.06
CA PRO A 152 -20.34 13.55 -12.32
C PRO A 152 -20.25 15.06 -12.55
N ASP A 153 -21.40 15.75 -12.59
CA ASP A 153 -21.46 17.18 -12.92
C ASP A 153 -20.58 18.03 -11.99
N ASP A 154 -20.49 17.68 -10.72
CA ASP A 154 -19.65 18.33 -9.71
C ASP A 154 -18.14 18.17 -9.92
N LEU A 155 -17.72 17.23 -10.77
CA LEU A 155 -16.32 16.99 -11.13
C LEU A 155 -15.96 17.53 -12.53
N ARG A 156 -16.92 18.06 -13.29
CA ARG A 156 -16.68 18.53 -14.66
C ARG A 156 -15.86 19.81 -14.71
N ASP A 157 -15.97 20.65 -13.69
CA ASP A 157 -15.29 21.93 -13.60
C ASP A 157 -13.95 21.86 -12.85
N ALA A 158 -13.56 20.67 -12.35
CA ALA A 158 -12.28 20.49 -11.68
C ALA A 158 -11.12 20.39 -12.70
N ASP A 159 -10.01 21.07 -12.42
CA ASP A 159 -8.79 20.95 -13.22
C ASP A 159 -8.08 19.62 -12.96
N GLU A 160 -7.93 19.27 -11.67
CA GLU A 160 -7.33 18.03 -11.21
C GLU A 160 -8.32 17.21 -10.38
N LEU A 161 -8.21 15.89 -10.54
CA LEU A 161 -8.98 14.91 -9.79
C LEU A 161 -8.06 14.03 -8.95
N VAL A 162 -8.57 13.57 -7.81
CA VAL A 162 -7.95 12.55 -6.97
C VAL A 162 -8.84 11.32 -6.95
N CYS A 163 -8.28 10.18 -7.35
CA CYS A 163 -8.87 8.87 -7.09
C CYS A 163 -8.33 8.35 -5.76
N THR A 164 -9.21 8.18 -4.78
CA THR A 164 -8.93 7.54 -3.49
C THR A 164 -9.45 6.11 -3.52
N MET A 165 -8.58 5.15 -3.23
CA MET A 165 -8.88 3.72 -3.15
C MET A 165 -8.59 3.21 -1.75
N LEU A 166 -9.48 2.36 -1.24
CA LEU A 166 -9.25 1.52 -0.08
C LEU A 166 -9.38 0.05 -0.50
N ALA A 167 -8.37 -0.76 -0.24
CA ALA A 167 -8.38 -2.19 -0.52
C ALA A 167 -8.02 -3.00 0.72
N ARG A 168 -8.76 -4.08 0.96
CA ARG A 168 -8.48 -5.05 2.03
C ARG A 168 -7.75 -6.25 1.44
N TYR A 169 -6.64 -6.60 2.07
CA TYR A 169 -5.82 -7.79 1.75
C TYR A 169 -5.84 -8.78 2.89
N GLU A 170 -6.22 -10.01 2.62
CA GLU A 170 -6.05 -11.14 3.54
C GLU A 170 -4.59 -11.56 3.56
N ALA A 171 -4.05 -11.79 4.77
CA ALA A 171 -2.69 -12.26 4.99
C ALA A 171 -2.55 -12.83 6.41
N ASP A 172 -1.68 -13.83 6.57
CA ASP A 172 -1.39 -14.45 7.87
C ASP A 172 -0.67 -13.51 8.86
N ALA A 173 -0.08 -12.42 8.35
CA ALA A 173 0.58 -11.41 9.15
C ALA A 173 0.50 -10.03 8.50
N ALA A 174 0.34 -9.00 9.32
CA ALA A 174 0.36 -7.62 8.86
C ALA A 174 1.79 -7.17 8.46
N PRO A 175 1.97 -6.53 7.30
CA PRO A 175 3.28 -6.06 6.85
C PRO A 175 3.67 -4.74 7.55
N SER A 176 4.96 -4.50 7.70
CA SER A 176 5.49 -3.24 8.24
C SER A 176 5.73 -2.16 7.18
N ARG A 177 5.65 -2.55 5.90
CA ARG A 177 5.76 -1.70 4.70
C ARG A 177 5.17 -2.42 3.48
N ALA A 178 4.72 -1.66 2.50
CA ALA A 178 4.32 -2.18 1.19
C ALA A 178 4.95 -1.37 0.07
N THR A 179 5.40 -2.05 -0.97
CA THR A 179 5.74 -1.46 -2.26
C THR A 179 4.47 -1.46 -3.09
N VAL A 180 3.94 -0.27 -3.38
CA VAL A 180 2.70 -0.10 -4.14
C VAL A 180 3.04 0.39 -5.53
N THR A 181 2.72 -0.42 -6.54
CA THR A 181 3.10 -0.16 -7.94
C THR A 181 1.85 -0.01 -8.78
N VAL A 182 1.69 1.13 -9.45
CA VAL A 182 0.54 1.39 -10.34
C VAL A 182 0.95 1.17 -11.78
N TYR A 183 0.35 0.17 -12.41
CA TYR A 183 0.55 -0.18 -13.82
C TYR A 183 -0.42 0.58 -14.74
N GLY A 184 0.04 0.87 -15.95
CA GLY A 184 -0.76 1.49 -17.02
C GLY A 184 -1.89 0.59 -17.56
N LYS A 185 -2.67 1.12 -18.50
CA LYS A 185 -3.86 0.46 -19.10
C LYS A 185 -3.55 -0.88 -19.80
N GLU A 186 -2.30 -1.10 -20.21
CA GLU A 186 -1.86 -2.31 -20.90
C GLU A 186 -0.88 -3.16 -20.06
N GLY A 187 -0.57 -2.75 -18.83
CA GLY A 187 0.31 -3.52 -17.92
C GLY A 187 1.79 -3.37 -18.13
N ASP A 188 2.19 -2.79 -19.25
CA ASP A 188 3.58 -2.84 -19.71
C ASP A 188 4.49 -1.79 -19.05
N ALA A 189 3.91 -0.76 -18.42
CA ALA A 189 4.66 0.32 -17.80
C ALA A 189 4.23 0.58 -16.36
N VAL A 190 5.21 0.61 -15.45
CA VAL A 190 5.05 1.22 -14.12
C VAL A 190 4.90 2.71 -14.31
N VAL A 191 3.78 3.27 -13.83
CA VAL A 191 3.51 4.70 -13.96
C VAL A 191 3.67 5.43 -12.64
N ARG A 192 3.51 4.74 -11.51
CA ARG A 192 3.79 5.25 -10.16
C ARG A 192 4.29 4.12 -9.27
N GLU A 193 5.16 4.46 -8.33
CA GLU A 193 5.59 3.58 -7.25
C GLU A 193 5.66 4.39 -5.95
N ALA A 194 5.20 3.82 -4.84
CA ALA A 194 5.44 4.38 -3.51
C ALA A 194 5.65 3.29 -2.48
N THR A 195 6.43 3.61 -1.45
CA THR A 195 6.49 2.80 -0.23
C THR A 195 5.42 3.28 0.75
N ALA A 196 4.41 2.46 1.00
CA ALA A 196 3.44 2.66 2.06
C ALA A 196 3.99 2.14 3.40
N LYS A 197 3.70 2.86 4.49
CA LYS A 197 4.04 2.48 5.87
C LYS A 197 2.76 2.51 6.72
N PRO A 198 2.72 1.75 7.83
CA PRO A 198 1.60 1.83 8.78
C PRO A 198 1.42 3.27 9.24
N ARG A 199 0.21 3.81 9.09
CA ARG A 199 -0.15 5.17 9.52
C ARG A 199 -0.10 5.27 11.05
N PHE A 200 -0.59 4.23 11.73
CA PHE A 200 -0.53 4.07 13.17
C PHE A 200 0.44 2.93 13.48
N ARG A 201 1.29 3.15 14.48
CA ARG A 201 2.13 2.12 15.08
C ARG A 201 1.96 2.22 16.58
N SER A 202 1.45 1.17 17.19
CA SER A 202 1.57 0.92 18.63
C SER A 202 3.02 0.63 19.06
#